data_AF-A0A7X7TZL1-F1
#
_entry.id   AF-A0A7X7TZL1-F1
#
_cell.length_a   1.000
_cell.length_b   1.000
_cell.length_c   1.000
_cell.angle_alpha   90.00
_cell.angle_beta   90.00
_cell.angle_gamma   90.00
#
_symmetry.space_group_name_H-M   'P 1'
#
loop_
_entity.id
_entity.type
_entity.pdbx_description
1 polymer ?
#
loop_
_entity_poly.entity_id
_entity_poly.type
_entity_poly.pdbx_seq_one_letter_code
_entity_poly.pdbx_strand_id
1 'polypeptide(L)'
;MADGSQLKQEQLQSELDDLRQELENFQKERERIRTIVGSIGGMPKTQAHLINVLFIVIVVASVLVSILGGKDWQLPMIELATVTLSIKIIYLIHSQMRVAHFVFWILSSLEWRINEIMRQLREIRKPVDDK
;
A
#
# COMPACT_ATOMS: atom_id res chain seq x y z
N MET A 1 -11.52 -54.24 -19.45
CA MET A 1 -11.04 -53.52 -18.25
C MET A 1 -10.20 -52.26 -18.55
N ALA A 2 -9.81 -51.98 -19.80
CA ALA A 2 -8.97 -50.81 -20.15
C ALA A 2 -9.75 -49.47 -20.36
N ASP A 3 -11.08 -49.53 -20.44
CA ASP A 3 -11.94 -48.40 -20.82
C ASP A 3 -12.18 -47.41 -19.66
N GLY A 4 -12.33 -47.91 -18.43
CA GLY A 4 -12.57 -47.06 -17.25
C GLY A 4 -11.36 -46.25 -16.78
N SER A 5 -10.13 -46.66 -17.13
CA SER A 5 -8.91 -45.91 -16.78
C SER A 5 -8.68 -44.71 -17.69
N GLN A 6 -9.06 -44.80 -18.96
CA GLN A 6 -8.96 -43.70 -19.93
C GLN A 6 -9.96 -42.59 -19.57
N LEU A 7 -11.20 -42.97 -19.26
CA LEU A 7 -12.26 -42.04 -18.84
C LEU A 7 -11.90 -41.31 -17.54
N LYS A 8 -11.28 -42.01 -16.58
CA LYS A 8 -10.77 -41.42 -15.33
C LYS A 8 -9.63 -40.42 -15.60
N GLN A 9 -8.73 -40.71 -16.54
CA GLN A 9 -7.64 -39.80 -16.92
C GLN A 9 -8.15 -38.55 -17.64
N GLU A 10 -9.13 -38.68 -18.52
CA GLU A 10 -9.78 -37.54 -19.18
C GLU A 10 -10.51 -36.64 -18.18
N GLN A 11 -11.25 -37.21 -17.23
CA GLN A 11 -11.89 -36.44 -16.15
C GLN A 11 -10.87 -35.71 -15.28
N LEU A 12 -9.77 -36.37 -14.93
CA LEU A 12 -8.72 -35.76 -14.10
C LEU A 12 -7.97 -34.65 -14.86
N GLN A 13 -7.82 -34.81 -16.18
CA GLN A 13 -7.26 -33.77 -17.05
C GLN A 13 -8.19 -32.57 -17.15
N SER A 14 -9.51 -32.76 -17.29
CA SER A 14 -10.45 -31.64 -17.34
C SER A 14 -10.50 -30.90 -16.00
N GLU A 15 -10.52 -31.60 -14.86
CA GLU A 15 -10.45 -30.96 -13.54
C GLU A 15 -9.15 -30.18 -13.35
N LEU A 16 -8.02 -30.70 -13.81
CA LEU A 16 -6.74 -29.99 -13.75
C LEU A 16 -6.75 -28.72 -14.62
N ASP A 17 -7.35 -28.78 -15.80
CA ASP A 17 -7.48 -27.62 -16.70
C ASP A 17 -8.42 -26.56 -16.12
N ASP A 18 -9.55 -26.97 -15.52
CA ASP A 18 -10.47 -26.07 -14.83
C ASP A 18 -9.79 -25.37 -13.65
N LEU A 19 -9.05 -26.11 -12.81
CA LEU A 19 -8.26 -25.54 -11.71
C LEU A 19 -7.20 -24.55 -12.22
N ARG A 20 -6.57 -24.86 -13.36
CA ARG A 20 -5.57 -23.98 -13.98
C ARG A 20 -6.19 -22.67 -14.43
N GLN A 21 -7.36 -22.75 -15.05
CA GLN A 21 -8.12 -21.60 -15.53
C GLN A 21 -8.61 -20.73 -14.37
N GLU A 22 -9.05 -21.35 -13.28
CA GLU A 22 -9.44 -20.65 -12.06
C GLU A 22 -8.23 -19.92 -11.43
N LEU A 23 -7.07 -20.58 -11.38
CA LEU A 23 -5.84 -20.01 -10.86
C LEU A 23 -5.35 -18.81 -11.69
N GLU A 24 -5.45 -18.88 -13.03
CA GLU A 24 -5.17 -17.75 -13.91
C GLU A 24 -6.11 -16.57 -13.67
N ASN A 25 -7.40 -16.83 -13.48
CA ASN A 25 -8.37 -15.79 -13.16
C ASN A 25 -8.06 -15.14 -11.81
N PHE A 26 -7.72 -15.91 -10.79
CA PHE A 26 -7.28 -15.38 -9.51
C PHE A 26 -6.03 -14.51 -9.64
N GLN A 27 -5.04 -14.92 -10.43
CA GLN A 27 -3.84 -14.12 -10.66
C GLN A 27 -4.17 -12.79 -11.34
N LYS A 28 -5.01 -12.80 -12.39
CA LYS A 28 -5.46 -11.57 -13.08
C LYS A 28 -6.20 -10.62 -12.14
N GLU A 29 -7.06 -11.16 -11.29
CA GLU A 29 -7.82 -10.36 -10.32
C GLU A 29 -6.93 -9.80 -9.22
N ARG A 30 -5.94 -10.59 -8.76
CA ARG A 30 -4.88 -10.11 -7.87
C ARG A 30 -4.08 -8.96 -8.46
N GLU A 31 -3.71 -9.05 -9.74
CA GLU A 31 -2.93 -8.03 -10.44
C GLU A 31 -3.74 -6.72 -10.56
N ARG A 32 -5.05 -6.83 -10.82
CA ARG A 32 -5.97 -5.67 -10.82
C ARG A 32 -6.06 -5.03 -9.45
N ILE A 33 -6.26 -5.81 -8.39
CA ILE A 33 -6.32 -5.30 -7.01
C ILE A 33 -4.99 -4.62 -6.66
N ARG A 34 -3.85 -5.23 -6.99
CA ARG A 34 -2.52 -4.62 -6.81
C ARG A 34 -2.39 -3.30 -7.56
N THR A 35 -2.89 -3.20 -8.78
CA THR A 35 -2.83 -1.97 -9.58
C THR A 35 -3.70 -0.87 -8.97
N ILE A 36 -4.89 -1.21 -8.49
CA ILE A 36 -5.79 -0.28 -7.79
C ILE A 36 -5.14 0.21 -6.49
N VAL A 37 -4.64 -0.71 -5.65
CA VAL A 37 -3.90 -0.39 -4.42
C VAL A 37 -2.64 0.44 -4.72
N GLY A 38 -1.92 0.10 -5.79
CA GLY A 38 -0.75 0.82 -6.27
C GLY A 38 -1.07 2.22 -6.80
N SER A 39 -2.25 2.44 -7.39
CA SER A 39 -2.72 3.76 -7.81
C SER A 39 -3.13 4.65 -6.63
N ILE A 40 -3.61 4.05 -5.54
CA ILE A 40 -3.99 4.76 -4.31
C ILE A 40 -2.75 5.12 -3.48
N GLY A 41 -1.73 4.25 -3.48
CA GLY A 41 -0.46 4.48 -2.77
C GLY A 41 0.67 5.08 -3.60
N GLY A 42 0.51 5.17 -4.92
CA GLY A 42 1.56 5.63 -5.83
C GLY A 42 1.71 7.14 -5.81
N MET A 43 2.61 7.65 -4.96
CA MET A 43 3.22 8.94 -5.28
C MET A 43 4.01 8.76 -6.59
N PRO A 44 3.84 9.62 -7.60
CA PRO A 44 4.70 9.59 -8.78
C PRO A 44 6.16 9.71 -8.33
N LYS A 45 6.89 8.58 -8.42
CA LYS A 45 8.25 8.41 -7.88
C LYS A 45 9.21 9.48 -8.40
N THR A 46 8.97 9.97 -9.61
CA THR A 46 9.75 11.03 -10.28
C THR A 46 9.51 12.42 -9.70
N GLN A 47 8.24 12.79 -9.48
CA GLN A 47 7.87 14.10 -8.90
C GLN A 47 8.34 14.21 -7.44
N ALA A 48 8.19 13.13 -6.67
CA ALA A 48 8.67 13.06 -5.30
C ALA A 48 10.19 13.23 -5.21
N HIS A 49 10.94 12.59 -6.13
CA HIS A 49 12.39 12.73 -6.19
C HIS A 49 12.83 14.14 -6.58
N LEU A 50 12.15 14.78 -7.54
CA LEU A 50 12.45 16.15 -7.96
C LEU A 50 12.26 17.14 -6.81
N ILE A 51 11.13 17.04 -6.10
CA ILE A 51 10.84 17.86 -4.91
C ILE A 51 11.87 17.57 -3.81
N ASN A 52 12.30 16.31 -3.66
CA ASN A 52 13.30 15.96 -2.67
C ASN A 52 14.64 16.65 -2.94
N VAL A 53 15.12 16.58 -4.19
CA VAL A 53 16.35 17.22 -4.64
C VAL A 53 16.28 18.73 -4.51
N LEU A 54 15.16 19.36 -4.91
CA LEU A 54 14.96 20.80 -4.79
C LEU A 54 15.14 21.29 -3.35
N PHE A 55 14.52 20.60 -2.39
CA PHE A 55 14.66 20.94 -0.97
C PHE A 55 16.09 20.79 -0.45
N ILE A 56 16.81 19.75 -0.88
CA ILE A 56 18.23 19.57 -0.52
C ILE A 56 19.06 20.74 -1.06
N VAL A 57 18.85 21.12 -2.32
CA VAL A 57 19.56 22.26 -2.93
C VAL A 57 19.29 23.55 -2.16
N ILE A 58 18.03 23.83 -1.79
CA ILE A 58 17.67 25.03 -1.03
C ILE A 58 18.35 25.04 0.34
N VAL A 59 18.34 23.92 1.07
CA VAL A 59 18.98 23.83 2.40
C VAL A 59 20.49 24.01 2.28
N VAL A 60 21.14 23.34 1.33
CA VAL A 60 22.59 23.46 1.11
C VAL A 60 22.96 24.89 0.71
N ALA A 61 22.22 25.51 -0.21
CA ALA A 61 22.44 26.88 -0.62
C ALA A 61 22.26 27.87 0.56
N SER A 62 21.23 27.67 1.38
CA SER A 62 20.98 28.47 2.57
C SER A 62 22.15 28.38 3.56
N VAL A 63 22.67 27.17 3.82
CA VAL A 63 23.86 26.98 4.68
C VAL A 63 25.11 27.63 4.08
N LEU A 64 25.34 27.50 2.78
CA LEU A 64 26.50 28.11 2.12
C LEU A 64 26.45 29.64 2.17
N VAL A 65 25.29 30.25 1.91
CA VAL A 65 25.11 31.70 2.02
C VAL A 65 25.24 32.17 3.48
N SER A 66 24.77 31.39 4.44
CA SER A 66 24.96 31.68 5.87
C SER A 66 26.44 31.71 6.27
N ILE A 67 27.27 30.80 5.73
CA ILE A 67 28.71 30.76 6.00
C ILE A 67 29.45 31.91 5.30
N LEU A 68 29.10 32.20 4.03
CA LEU A 68 29.79 33.20 3.22
C LEU A 68 29.33 34.65 3.49
N GLY A 69 28.09 34.85 3.94
CA GLY A 69 27.44 36.15 4.08
C GLY A 69 27.80 36.94 5.35
N GLY A 70 28.66 36.39 6.22
CA GLY A 70 29.04 37.05 7.48
C GLY A 70 27.92 37.07 8.53
N LYS A 71 28.16 37.76 9.66
CA LYS A 71 27.31 37.63 10.87
C LYS A 71 25.89 38.20 10.71
N ASP A 72 25.70 39.17 9.83
CA ASP A 72 24.39 39.79 9.59
C ASP A 72 23.44 38.88 8.79
N TRP A 73 23.99 37.99 7.95
CA TRP A 73 23.20 37.04 7.15
C TRP A 73 23.03 35.68 7.82
N GLN A 74 23.78 35.38 8.90
CA GLN A 74 23.70 34.08 9.56
C GLN A 74 22.33 33.80 10.18
N LEU A 75 21.81 34.74 10.98
CA LEU A 75 20.53 34.61 11.67
C LEU A 75 19.34 34.43 10.72
N PRO A 76 19.09 35.34 9.75
CA PRO A 76 17.92 35.20 8.86
C PRO A 76 18.00 33.95 7.99
N MET A 77 19.21 33.51 7.64
CA MET A 77 19.38 32.34 6.77
C MET A 77 19.13 31.02 7.51
N ILE A 78 19.49 30.94 8.80
CA ILE A 78 19.13 29.80 9.66
C ILE A 78 17.62 29.73 9.89
N GLU A 79 16.95 30.87 10.09
CA GLU A 79 15.49 30.92 10.18
C GLU A 79 14.83 30.44 8.88
N LEU A 80 15.31 30.91 7.72
CA LEU A 80 14.83 30.46 6.41
C LEU A 80 15.00 28.94 6.22
N ALA A 81 16.15 28.38 6.61
CA ALA A 81 16.40 26.94 6.57
C ALA A 81 15.41 26.17 7.45
N THR A 82 15.13 26.69 8.65
CA THR A 82 14.21 26.07 9.62
C THR A 82 12.76 26.10 9.13
N VAL A 83 12.31 27.22 8.55
CA VAL A 83 10.98 27.35 7.94
C VAL A 83 10.85 26.40 6.75
N THR A 84 11.87 26.35 5.89
CA THR A 84 11.90 25.44 4.74
C THR A 84 11.81 23.97 5.19
N LEU A 85 12.54 23.59 6.24
CA LEU A 85 12.47 22.26 6.83
C LEU A 85 11.08 21.96 7.42
N SER A 86 10.45 22.94 8.08
CA SER A 86 9.09 22.78 8.60
C SER A 86 8.07 22.50 7.48
N ILE A 87 8.16 23.25 6.38
CA ILE A 87 7.29 23.07 5.20
C ILE A 87 7.51 21.67 4.58
N LYS A 88 8.75 21.20 4.49
CA LYS A 88 9.10 19.84 4.03
C LYS A 88 8.38 18.76 4.85
N ILE A 89 8.40 18.89 6.17
CA ILE A 89 7.80 17.93 7.08
C ILE A 89 6.27 17.90 6.88
N ILE A 90 5.63 19.08 6.79
CA ILE A 90 4.19 19.18 6.51
C ILE A 90 3.85 18.52 5.17
N TYR A 91 4.64 18.77 4.13
CA TYR A 91 4.48 18.14 2.82
C TYR A 91 4.60 16.61 2.89
N LEU A 92 5.58 16.10 3.62
CA LEU A 92 5.76 14.66 3.84
C LEU A 92 4.56 14.03 4.55
N ILE A 93 4.05 14.67 5.61
CA ILE A 93 2.88 14.20 6.36
C ILE A 93 1.65 14.19 5.45
N HIS A 94 1.41 15.28 4.72
CA HIS A 94 0.29 15.37 3.77
C HIS A 94 0.38 14.29 2.69
N SER A 95 1.58 14.01 2.18
CA SER A 95 1.79 12.98 1.16
C SER A 95 1.51 11.56 1.67
N GLN A 96 1.80 11.28 2.94
CA GLN A 96 1.56 9.99 3.59
C GLN A 96 0.10 9.80 4.03
N MET A 97 -0.66 10.88 4.24
CA MET A 97 -2.02 10.86 4.77
C MET A 97 -3.00 10.02 3.92
N ARG A 98 -2.87 10.05 2.59
CA ARG A 98 -3.74 9.27 1.69
C ARG A 98 -3.54 7.76 1.85
N VAL A 99 -2.28 7.33 1.98
CA VAL A 99 -1.92 5.92 2.21
C VAL A 99 -2.42 5.47 3.58
N ALA A 100 -2.19 6.28 4.61
CA ALA A 100 -2.62 5.98 5.96
C ALA A 100 -4.15 5.82 6.03
N HIS A 101 -4.91 6.72 5.40
CA HIS A 101 -6.37 6.62 5.35
C HIS A 101 -6.86 5.37 4.60
N PHE A 102 -6.18 5.01 3.51
CA PHE A 102 -6.51 3.80 2.77
C PHE A 102 -6.22 2.52 3.57
N VAL A 103 -5.06 2.44 4.22
CA VAL A 103 -4.69 1.32 5.11
C VAL A 103 -5.70 1.20 6.25
N PHE A 104 -6.11 2.33 6.85
CA PHE A 104 -7.15 2.37 7.87
C PHE A 104 -8.47 1.78 7.36
N TRP A 105 -8.94 2.22 6.17
CA TRP A 105 -10.17 1.70 5.56
C TRP A 105 -10.14 0.19 5.31
N ILE A 106 -9.02 -0.33 4.79
CA ILE A 106 -8.87 -1.77 4.60
C ILE A 106 -8.93 -2.50 5.94
N LEU A 107 -8.21 -2.02 6.96
CA LEU A 107 -8.19 -2.64 8.28
C LEU A 107 -9.59 -2.69 8.90
N SER A 108 -10.35 -1.58 8.85
CA SER A 108 -11.72 -1.53 9.34
C SER A 108 -12.65 -2.50 8.59
N SER A 109 -12.47 -2.63 7.27
CA SER A 109 -13.27 -3.58 6.47
C SER A 109 -12.97 -5.04 6.83
N LEU A 110 -11.70 -5.35 7.12
CA LEU A 110 -11.26 -6.68 7.55
C LEU A 110 -11.75 -6.98 8.97
N GLU A 111 -11.64 -6.02 9.89
CA GLU A 111 -12.15 -6.13 11.25
C GLU A 111 -13.64 -6.46 11.25
N TRP A 112 -14.44 -5.73 10.45
CA TRP A 112 -15.86 -6.00 10.32
C TRP A 112 -16.14 -7.40 9.76
N ARG A 113 -15.45 -7.81 8.69
CA ARG A 113 -15.59 -9.15 8.11
C ARG A 113 -15.22 -10.26 9.08
N ILE A 114 -14.12 -10.13 9.82
CA ILE A 114 -13.68 -11.10 10.81
C ILE A 114 -14.71 -11.21 11.93
N ASN A 115 -15.27 -10.08 12.37
CA ASN A 115 -16.29 -10.06 13.41
C ASN A 115 -17.58 -10.77 12.95
N GLU A 116 -18.00 -10.57 11.70
CA GLU A 116 -19.15 -11.27 11.12
C GLU A 116 -18.91 -12.79 11.02
N ILE A 117 -17.73 -13.21 10.54
CA ILE A 117 -17.37 -14.63 10.49
C ILE A 117 -17.40 -15.24 11.90
N MET A 118 -16.87 -14.54 12.90
CA MET A 118 -16.91 -14.98 14.30
C MET A 118 -18.34 -15.11 14.83
N ARG A 119 -19.25 -14.23 14.41
CA ARG A 119 -20.68 -14.32 14.76
C ARG A 119 -21.34 -15.53 14.13
N GLN A 120 -21.16 -15.72 12.82
CA GLN A 120 -21.68 -16.89 12.09
C GLN A 120 -21.14 -18.20 12.67
N LEU A 121 -19.85 -18.24 13.01
CA LEU A 121 -19.22 -19.40 13.62
C LEU A 121 -19.83 -19.75 14.99
N ARG A 122 -20.16 -18.73 15.82
CA ARG A 122 -20.86 -18.96 17.10
C ARG A 122 -22.28 -19.47 16.90
N GLU A 123 -23.00 -18.97 15.90
CA GLU A 123 -24.35 -19.44 15.57
C GLU A 123 -24.34 -20.90 15.11
N ILE A 124 -23.33 -21.30 14.33
CA ILE A 124 -23.13 -22.70 13.90
C ILE A 124 -22.68 -23.59 15.08
N ARG A 125 -21.89 -23.08 16.03
CA ARG A 125 -21.42 -23.85 17.19
C ARG A 125 -22.50 -24.09 18.25
N LYS A 126 -23.44 -23.16 18.43
CA LYS A 126 -24.55 -23.28 19.40
C LYS A 126 -25.28 -24.64 19.37
N PRO A 127 -25.73 -25.16 18.21
CA PRO A 127 -26.42 -26.45 18.16
C PRO A 127 -25.51 -27.68 18.38
N VAL A 128 -24.18 -27.50 18.44
CA VAL A 128 -23.21 -28.59 18.69
C VAL A 128 -22.88 -28.75 20.18
N ASP A 129 -22.95 -27.67 20.96
CA ASP A 129 -22.75 -27.70 22.43
C ASP A 129 -24.04 -28.09 23.20
N ASP A 130 -25.21 -28.08 22.56
CA ASP A 130 -26.52 -28.38 23.19
C ASP A 130 -26.93 -29.87 23.05
N LYS A 131 -25.97 -30.75 22.76
CA LYS A 131 -26.08 -32.21 22.71
C LYS A 131 -25.04 -32.86 23.59
#